data_AF-A0A0C9LZ22-F1
#
_entry.id   AF-A0A0C9LZ22-F1
#
_cell.length_a   1.000
_cell.length_b   1.000
_cell.length_c   1.000
_cell.angle_alpha   90.00
_cell.angle_beta   90.00
_cell.angle_gamma   90.00
#
_symmetry.space_group_name_H-M   'P 1'
#
loop_
_entity.id
_entity.type
_entity.pdbx_description
1 polymer ?
#
loop_
_entity_poly.entity_id
_entity_poly.type
_entity_poly.pdbx_seq_one_letter_code
_entity_poly.pdbx_strand_id
1 'polypeptide(L)'
;MAEQSSRANAALFDVYLRLRPSYTIAERFLDVEPAQPGQYPTHITIKPPANDHRKRAIEKFEFTKVFEEHAAQLDLFKSTGVPDIIEGVIGKDRGQGRDGLLATLGVTGSGKSHTILGSRSQRGLTQLSLDVLFQTLQPKLVDASEDESILQSLSAADVSEAQMMPAGTFMELTYGDGVASSRMSRATSRATTPMMVRHYGTTVSRE
;
A
#
# COMPACT_ATOMS: atom_id res chain seq x y z
N MET A 1 -10.45 -18.48 -36.14
CA MET A 1 -10.32 -17.12 -36.70
C MET A 1 -11.14 -16.18 -35.84
N ALA A 2 -10.57 -15.01 -35.53
CA ALA A 2 -11.10 -13.88 -34.76
C ALA A 2 -11.28 -14.13 -33.24
N GLU A 3 -10.81 -13.31 -32.31
CA GLU A 3 -10.21 -11.97 -32.41
C GLU A 3 -9.45 -11.71 -31.10
N GLN A 4 -8.13 -11.84 -31.11
CA GLN A 4 -7.29 -11.27 -30.06
C GLN A 4 -7.29 -9.77 -30.31
N SER A 5 -8.19 -9.05 -29.64
CA SER A 5 -8.19 -7.59 -29.63
C SER A 5 -6.89 -7.12 -28.99
N SER A 6 -5.92 -6.79 -29.84
CA SER A 6 -4.67 -6.14 -29.48
C SER A 6 -4.97 -4.80 -28.83
N ARG A 7 -4.88 -4.70 -27.50
CA ARG A 7 -4.67 -3.41 -26.83
C ARG A 7 -3.26 -2.94 -27.17
N ALA A 8 -3.12 -2.33 -28.34
CA ALA A 8 -1.99 -1.45 -28.63
C ALA A 8 -2.18 -0.18 -27.79
N ASN A 9 -1.84 -0.23 -26.50
CA ASN A 9 -1.70 0.97 -25.71
C ASN A 9 -0.25 1.06 -25.25
N ALA A 10 0.51 1.94 -25.88
CA ALA A 10 1.93 2.20 -25.66
C ALA A 10 2.22 2.91 -24.32
N ALA A 11 1.32 2.82 -23.36
CA ALA A 11 1.47 3.42 -22.04
C ALA A 11 2.35 2.51 -21.17
N LEU A 12 3.47 3.05 -20.70
CA LEU A 12 4.40 2.33 -19.81
C LEU A 12 3.80 2.06 -18.41
N PHE A 13 2.71 2.72 -18.06
CA PHE A 13 2.03 2.61 -16.77
C PHE A 13 0.54 2.94 -16.89
N ASP A 14 -0.27 2.36 -16.01
CA ASP A 14 -1.69 2.68 -15.89
C ASP A 14 -1.92 3.99 -15.13
N VAL A 15 -2.82 4.83 -15.64
CA VAL A 15 -3.16 6.12 -15.02
C VAL A 15 -4.65 6.16 -14.72
N TYR A 16 -4.98 6.29 -13.44
CA TYR A 16 -6.35 6.32 -12.96
C TYR A 16 -6.71 7.71 -12.45
N LEU A 17 -7.93 8.18 -12.74
CA LEU A 17 -8.47 9.41 -12.16
C LEU A 17 -9.50 9.05 -11.08
N ARG A 18 -9.39 9.66 -9.91
CA ARG A 18 -10.41 9.57 -8.85
C ARG A 18 -10.99 10.94 -8.56
N LEU A 19 -12.30 11.10 -8.76
CA LEU A 19 -13.02 12.27 -8.31
C LEU A 19 -13.36 12.11 -6.82
N ARG A 20 -13.11 13.16 -6.05
CA ARG A 20 -13.58 13.24 -4.66
C ARG A 20 -14.97 13.87 -4.64
N PRO A 21 -15.84 13.52 -3.68
CA PRO A 21 -17.08 14.25 -3.45
C PRO A 21 -16.83 15.76 -3.30
N SER A 22 -17.69 16.56 -3.93
CA SER A 22 -17.71 18.01 -3.66
C SER A 22 -18.35 18.27 -2.30
N TYR A 23 -17.66 19.05 -1.46
CA TYR A 23 -18.20 19.54 -0.19
C TYR A 23 -18.67 21.00 -0.29
N THR A 24 -18.54 21.61 -1.46
CA THR A 24 -18.93 22.99 -1.72
C THR A 24 -20.13 23.03 -2.63
N ILE A 25 -20.93 24.10 -2.52
CA ILE A 25 -22.03 24.42 -3.43
C ILE A 25 -21.47 24.96 -4.77
N ALA A 26 -20.19 24.74 -5.05
CA ALA A 26 -19.57 25.20 -6.29
C ALA A 26 -20.15 24.41 -7.47
N GLU A 27 -20.35 25.10 -8.58
CA GLU A 27 -20.81 24.51 -9.83
C GLU A 27 -19.81 23.45 -10.32
N ARG A 28 -20.34 22.33 -10.82
CA ARG A 28 -19.54 21.25 -11.39
C ARG A 28 -18.91 21.72 -12.68
N PHE A 29 -17.58 21.68 -12.75
CA PHE A 29 -16.79 22.12 -13.90
C PHE A 29 -16.16 20.95 -14.69
N LEU A 30 -16.44 19.71 -14.27
CA LEU A 30 -15.87 18.50 -14.87
C LEU A 30 -16.98 17.47 -15.07
N ASP A 31 -17.09 16.96 -16.29
CA ASP A 31 -18.01 15.89 -16.65
C ASP A 31 -17.25 14.60 -16.95
N VAL A 32 -17.82 13.48 -16.53
CA VAL A 32 -17.33 12.14 -16.86
C VAL A 32 -18.14 11.64 -18.04
N GLU A 33 -17.46 11.22 -19.11
CA GLU A 33 -18.17 10.71 -20.28
C GLU A 33 -18.77 9.32 -19.99
N PRO A 34 -20.03 9.07 -20.38
CA PRO A 34 -20.67 7.79 -20.13
C PRO A 34 -19.92 6.67 -20.86
N ALA A 35 -19.67 5.58 -20.15
CA ALA A 35 -19.08 4.38 -20.73
C ALA A 35 -20.10 3.60 -21.54
N GLN A 36 -19.63 2.81 -22.51
CA GLN A 36 -20.45 1.81 -23.18
C GLN A 36 -20.91 0.73 -22.19
N PRO A 37 -22.05 0.05 -22.42
CA PRO A 37 -22.50 -1.03 -21.55
C PRO A 37 -21.42 -2.09 -21.31
N GLY A 38 -21.13 -2.39 -20.04
CA GLY A 38 -20.09 -3.36 -19.65
C GLY A 38 -18.67 -2.80 -19.60
N GLN A 39 -18.47 -1.53 -19.91
CA GLN A 39 -17.17 -0.84 -19.78
C GLN A 39 -17.21 0.18 -18.64
N TYR A 40 -16.03 0.61 -18.21
CA TYR A 40 -15.87 1.68 -17.24
C TYR A 40 -15.56 3.02 -17.93
N PRO A 41 -15.86 4.17 -17.29
CA PRO A 41 -15.55 5.46 -17.86
C PRO A 41 -14.04 5.67 -17.97
N THR A 42 -13.59 6.24 -19.09
CA THR A 42 -12.15 6.51 -19.36
C THR A 42 -11.88 7.97 -19.68
N HIS A 43 -12.90 8.75 -20.03
CA HIS A 43 -12.74 10.13 -20.50
C HIS A 43 -13.43 11.12 -19.56
N ILE A 44 -12.80 12.27 -19.40
CA ILE A 44 -13.41 13.45 -18.75
C ILE A 44 -13.37 14.64 -19.69
N THR A 45 -14.31 15.56 -19.47
CA THR A 45 -14.36 16.87 -20.11
C THR A 45 -14.33 17.95 -19.05
N ILE A 46 -13.40 18.89 -19.15
CA ILE A 46 -13.32 20.06 -18.26
C ILE A 46 -13.96 21.26 -18.97
N LYS A 47 -14.98 21.83 -18.32
CA LYS A 47 -15.69 23.02 -18.76
C LYS A 47 -15.17 24.25 -17.99
N PRO A 48 -14.84 25.36 -18.69
CA PRO A 48 -14.54 26.61 -18.02
C PRO A 48 -15.74 27.07 -17.16
N PRO A 49 -15.51 27.75 -16.02
CA PRO A 49 -16.59 28.35 -15.26
C PRO A 49 -17.41 29.32 -16.12
N ALA A 50 -18.74 29.35 -15.94
CA ALA A 50 -19.64 30.16 -16.75
C ALA A 50 -19.30 31.67 -16.77
N ASN A 51 -18.66 32.16 -15.71
CA ASN A 51 -18.24 33.55 -15.56
C ASN A 51 -16.81 33.84 -16.08
N ASP A 52 -16.13 32.89 -16.75
CA ASP A 52 -14.81 33.14 -17.33
C ASP A 52 -14.93 33.80 -18.71
N HIS A 53 -14.75 35.13 -18.75
CA HIS A 53 -14.76 35.95 -19.97
C HIS A 53 -13.68 35.56 -20.99
N ARG A 54 -12.70 34.71 -20.60
CA ARG A 54 -11.59 34.30 -21.47
C ARG A 54 -11.93 33.17 -22.45
N LYS A 55 -13.17 32.66 -22.47
CA LYS A 55 -13.65 31.60 -23.39
C LYS A 55 -12.62 30.47 -23.58
N ARG A 56 -12.15 29.89 -22.48
CA ARG A 56 -11.17 28.79 -22.56
C ARG A 56 -11.76 27.63 -23.34
N ALA A 57 -10.92 26.91 -24.08
CA ALA A 57 -11.34 25.73 -24.81
C ALA A 57 -11.82 24.64 -23.84
N ILE A 58 -12.78 23.84 -24.27
CA ILE A 58 -13.18 22.62 -23.57
C ILE A 58 -12.03 21.62 -23.73
N GLU A 59 -11.49 21.13 -22.62
CA GLU A 59 -10.37 20.18 -22.61
C GLU A 59 -10.87 18.77 -22.30
N LYS A 60 -10.38 17.78 -23.06
CA LYS A 60 -10.72 16.37 -22.90
C LYS A 60 -9.47 15.57 -22.54
N PHE A 61 -9.59 14.71 -21.52
CA PHE A 61 -8.51 13.87 -21.03
C PHE A 61 -8.93 12.40 -21.01
N GLU A 62 -7.98 11.51 -21.26
CA GLU A 62 -8.14 10.06 -21.24
C GLU A 62 -7.33 9.44 -20.08
N PHE A 63 -7.93 8.45 -19.44
CA PHE A 63 -7.37 7.68 -18.33
C PHE A 63 -7.62 6.18 -18.54
N THR A 64 -6.81 5.33 -17.90
CA THR A 64 -7.05 3.89 -17.83
C THR A 64 -8.43 3.59 -17.26
N LYS A 65 -8.87 4.32 -16.23
CA LYS A 65 -10.24 4.33 -15.69
C LYS A 65 -10.47 5.58 -14.85
N VAL A 66 -11.68 6.11 -14.93
CA VAL A 66 -12.18 7.23 -14.11
C VAL A 66 -13.11 6.66 -13.04
N PHE A 67 -12.81 6.98 -11.79
CA PHE A 67 -13.63 6.70 -10.63
C PHE A 67 -14.40 7.95 -10.25
N GLU A 68 -15.72 7.88 -10.33
CA GLU A 68 -16.63 8.94 -9.90
C GLU A 68 -16.65 9.09 -8.38
N GLU A 69 -17.28 10.15 -7.89
CA GLU A 69 -17.26 10.62 -6.51
C GLU A 69 -17.72 9.56 -5.49
N HIS A 70 -18.56 8.62 -5.93
CA HIS A 70 -19.15 7.58 -5.10
C HIS A 70 -18.36 6.27 -5.11
N ALA A 71 -17.26 6.18 -5.85
CA ALA A 71 -16.43 4.98 -5.90
C ALA A 71 -15.85 4.65 -4.51
N ALA A 72 -16.12 3.43 -4.04
CA ALA A 72 -15.63 2.97 -2.74
C ALA A 72 -14.14 2.61 -2.81
N GLN A 73 -13.45 2.66 -1.67
CA GLN A 73 -12.03 2.27 -1.58
C GLN A 73 -11.77 0.85 -2.08
N LEU A 74 -12.72 -0.07 -1.83
CA LEU A 74 -12.64 -1.43 -2.30
C LEU A 74 -12.75 -1.52 -3.82
N ASP A 75 -13.55 -0.67 -4.46
CA ASP A 75 -13.68 -0.61 -5.92
C ASP A 75 -12.36 -0.15 -6.55
N LEU A 76 -11.72 0.85 -5.94
CA LEU A 76 -10.38 1.29 -6.34
C LEU A 76 -9.37 0.15 -6.19
N PHE A 77 -9.35 -0.52 -5.05
CA PHE A 77 -8.43 -1.64 -4.82
C PHE A 77 -8.58 -2.74 -5.86
N LYS A 78 -9.82 -3.17 -6.16
CA LYS A 78 -10.09 -4.26 -7.11
C LYS A 78 -9.90 -3.86 -8.58
N SER A 79 -10.13 -2.59 -8.92
CA SER A 79 -10.15 -2.13 -10.31
C SER A 79 -8.84 -1.48 -10.76
N THR A 80 -7.91 -1.24 -9.85
CA THR A 80 -6.56 -0.77 -10.17
C THR A 80 -5.62 -1.98 -10.24
N GLY A 81 -4.41 -1.80 -10.80
CA GLY A 81 -3.39 -2.86 -10.84
C GLY A 81 -2.76 -3.22 -9.48
N VAL A 82 -3.36 -2.81 -8.35
CA VAL A 82 -2.84 -3.11 -7.01
C VAL A 82 -2.80 -4.61 -6.71
N PRO A 83 -3.82 -5.42 -7.03
CA PRO A 83 -3.75 -6.87 -6.84
C PRO A 83 -2.60 -7.49 -7.65
N ASP A 84 -2.43 -7.08 -8.90
CA ASP A 84 -1.35 -7.55 -9.77
C ASP A 84 0.04 -7.16 -9.24
N ILE A 85 0.17 -5.95 -8.66
CA ILE A 85 1.39 -5.52 -7.96
C ILE A 85 1.68 -6.45 -6.77
N ILE A 86 0.68 -6.77 -5.96
CA ILE A 86 0.86 -7.66 -4.80
C ILE A 86 1.27 -9.07 -5.25
N GLU A 87 0.62 -9.61 -6.27
CA GLU A 87 0.98 -10.91 -6.85
C GLU A 87 2.42 -10.90 -7.40
N GLY A 88 2.80 -9.83 -8.09
CA GLY A 88 4.15 -9.62 -8.60
C GLY A 88 5.19 -9.58 -7.48
N VAL A 89 4.92 -8.87 -6.38
CA VAL A 89 5.82 -8.80 -5.21
C VAL A 89 5.97 -10.17 -4.55
N ILE A 90 4.87 -10.91 -4.41
CA ILE A 90 4.90 -12.26 -3.79
C ILE A 90 5.61 -13.28 -4.68
N GLY A 91 5.68 -13.05 -6.00
CA GLY A 91 6.29 -13.97 -6.96
C GLY A 91 5.52 -15.28 -7.15
N LYS A 92 4.23 -15.32 -6.82
CA LYS A 92 3.43 -16.55 -6.89
C LYS A 92 3.22 -16.95 -8.36
N ASP A 93 3.47 -18.22 -8.69
CA ASP A 93 3.23 -18.87 -9.99
C ASP A 93 4.00 -18.29 -11.21
N ARG A 94 4.75 -17.20 -11.07
CA ARG A 94 5.39 -16.47 -12.18
C ARG A 94 6.92 -16.25 -12.07
N GLY A 95 7.57 -16.75 -11.02
CA GLY A 95 9.03 -16.69 -10.86
C GLY A 95 9.51 -15.75 -9.76
N GLN A 96 10.62 -15.05 -9.97
CA GLN A 96 11.18 -14.12 -8.98
C GLN A 96 10.20 -12.98 -8.66
N GLY A 97 10.18 -12.54 -7.40
CA GLY A 97 9.42 -11.38 -6.97
C GLY A 97 9.80 -10.14 -7.78
N ARG A 98 8.82 -9.27 -8.06
CA ARG A 98 8.99 -8.05 -8.85
C ARG A 98 8.53 -6.84 -8.05
N ASP A 99 9.31 -5.78 -8.12
CA ASP A 99 8.93 -4.49 -7.56
C ASP A 99 7.67 -3.92 -8.24
N GLY A 100 6.82 -3.29 -7.43
CA GLY A 100 5.65 -2.56 -7.90
C GLY A 100 5.51 -1.21 -7.22
N LEU A 101 5.06 -0.21 -7.98
CA LEU A 101 4.91 1.17 -7.52
C LEU A 101 3.48 1.65 -7.76
N LEU A 102 2.84 2.10 -6.68
CA LEU A 102 1.59 2.85 -6.73
C LEU A 102 1.85 4.26 -6.18
N ALA A 103 1.49 5.27 -6.96
CA ALA A 103 1.62 6.66 -6.54
C ALA A 103 0.30 7.41 -6.72
N THR A 104 -0.01 8.31 -5.79
CA THR A 104 -1.11 9.26 -5.93
C THR A 104 -0.58 10.65 -6.20
N LEU A 105 -1.04 11.28 -7.28
CA LEU A 105 -0.71 12.65 -7.66
C LEU A 105 -1.96 13.54 -7.56
N GLY A 106 -1.75 14.82 -7.23
CA GLY A 106 -2.84 15.80 -7.14
C GLY A 106 -2.52 16.94 -6.17
N VAL A 107 -3.28 18.03 -6.27
CA VAL A 107 -3.16 19.20 -5.41
C VAL A 107 -3.47 18.89 -3.94
N THR A 108 -3.11 19.78 -3.02
CA THR A 108 -3.50 19.67 -1.61
C THR A 108 -5.03 19.61 -1.47
N GLY A 109 -5.54 18.74 -0.60
CA GLY A 109 -6.99 18.57 -0.39
C GLY A 109 -7.72 17.73 -1.44
N SER A 110 -7.06 17.26 -2.51
CA SER A 110 -7.66 16.40 -3.55
C SER A 110 -8.03 14.98 -3.09
N GLY A 111 -7.63 14.57 -1.88
CA GLY A 111 -7.97 13.24 -1.34
C GLY A 111 -6.87 12.18 -1.47
N LYS A 112 -5.64 12.53 -1.84
CA LYS A 112 -4.49 11.60 -1.91
C LYS A 112 -4.34 10.72 -0.65
N SER A 113 -4.25 11.35 0.53
CA SER A 113 -4.12 10.64 1.80
C SER A 113 -5.33 9.77 2.10
N HIS A 114 -6.53 10.23 1.73
CA HIS A 114 -7.74 9.41 1.84
C HIS A 114 -7.63 8.17 0.95
N THR A 115 -7.17 8.28 -0.29
CA THR A 115 -6.95 7.12 -1.17
C THR A 115 -5.95 6.12 -0.57
N ILE A 116 -4.76 6.58 -0.18
CA ILE A 116 -3.69 5.69 0.30
C ILE A 116 -3.99 5.11 1.69
N LEU A 117 -4.35 5.95 2.66
CA LEU A 117 -4.47 5.56 4.06
C LEU A 117 -5.91 5.40 4.55
N GLY A 118 -6.89 5.93 3.80
CA GLY A 118 -8.30 5.87 4.19
C GLY A 118 -8.67 6.90 5.26
N SER A 119 -9.64 6.51 6.07
CA SER A 119 -10.17 7.24 7.21
C SER A 119 -10.35 6.29 8.40
N ARG A 120 -10.86 6.80 9.54
CA ARG A 120 -11.11 5.96 10.73
C ARG A 120 -12.11 4.82 10.47
N SER A 121 -13.08 5.05 9.59
CA SER A 121 -14.15 4.08 9.28
C SER A 121 -13.95 3.35 7.95
N GLN A 122 -12.97 3.75 7.13
CA GLN A 122 -12.77 3.18 5.80
C GLN A 122 -11.29 2.94 5.53
N ARG A 123 -10.90 1.69 5.30
CA ARG A 123 -9.51 1.31 4.96
C ARG A 123 -9.08 1.96 3.64
N GLY A 124 -7.83 2.40 3.58
CA GLY A 124 -7.17 2.85 2.35
C GLY A 124 -6.52 1.71 1.59
N LEU A 125 -5.94 2.04 0.44
CA LEU A 125 -5.24 1.06 -0.40
C LEU A 125 -4.10 0.38 0.36
N THR A 126 -3.32 1.10 1.17
CA THR A 126 -2.23 0.49 1.96
C THR A 126 -2.75 -0.60 2.90
N GLN A 127 -3.82 -0.32 3.65
CA GLN A 127 -4.35 -1.30 4.59
C GLN A 127 -5.00 -2.49 3.87
N LEU A 128 -5.66 -2.27 2.74
CA LEU A 128 -6.22 -3.34 1.92
C LEU A 128 -5.12 -4.21 1.30
N SER A 129 -4.03 -3.60 0.81
CA SER A 129 -2.86 -4.32 0.28
C SER A 129 -2.19 -5.19 1.33
N LEU A 130 -1.98 -4.65 2.55
CA LEU A 130 -1.42 -5.41 3.66
C LEU A 130 -2.33 -6.58 4.08
N ASP A 131 -3.65 -6.41 4.01
CA ASP A 131 -4.62 -7.47 4.28
C ASP A 131 -4.39 -8.68 3.37
N VAL A 132 -4.36 -8.43 2.07
CA VAL A 132 -4.17 -9.46 1.04
C VAL A 132 -2.79 -10.07 1.15
N LEU A 133 -1.76 -9.24 1.37
CA LEU A 133 -0.38 -9.71 1.55
C LEU A 133 -0.29 -10.69 2.73
N PHE A 134 -0.77 -10.31 3.92
CA PHE A 134 -0.67 -11.18 5.09
C PHE A 134 -1.54 -12.44 4.98
N GLN A 135 -2.76 -12.33 4.45
CA GLN A 135 -3.60 -13.51 4.21
C GLN A 135 -2.94 -14.47 3.21
N THR A 136 -2.23 -13.94 2.20
CA THR A 136 -1.53 -14.77 1.21
C THR A 136 -0.26 -15.42 1.77
N LEU A 137 0.43 -14.76 2.71
CA LEU A 137 1.64 -15.26 3.34
C LEU A 137 1.38 -16.18 4.53
N GLN A 138 0.23 -16.07 5.20
CA GLN A 138 -0.12 -16.86 6.38
C GLN A 138 0.14 -18.38 6.23
N PRO A 139 -0.30 -19.07 5.16
CA PRO A 139 -0.05 -20.51 5.00
C PRO A 139 1.42 -20.85 4.65
N LYS A 140 2.27 -19.84 4.41
CA LYS A 140 3.68 -19.99 4.08
C LYS A 140 4.61 -19.67 5.25
N LEU A 141 4.07 -19.33 6.42
CA LEU A 141 4.87 -19.06 7.61
C LEU A 141 5.53 -20.36 8.09
N VAL A 142 6.80 -20.26 8.46
CA VAL A 142 7.63 -21.35 8.98
C VAL A 142 8.21 -20.93 10.32
N ASP A 143 8.30 -21.88 11.26
CA ASP A 143 8.95 -21.65 12.56
C ASP A 143 10.41 -22.08 12.47
N ALA A 144 11.32 -21.11 12.52
CA ALA A 144 12.76 -21.36 12.45
C ALA A 144 13.32 -22.11 13.67
N SER A 145 12.52 -22.32 14.73
CA SER A 145 12.90 -23.14 15.88
C SER A 145 12.64 -24.64 15.69
N GLU A 146 11.81 -25.01 14.70
CA GLU A 146 11.49 -26.42 14.42
C GLU A 146 12.60 -27.12 13.64
N ASP A 147 13.28 -26.40 12.74
CA ASP A 147 14.35 -26.95 11.90
C ASP A 147 15.41 -25.88 11.56
N GLU A 148 16.67 -26.18 11.90
CA GLU A 148 17.83 -25.31 11.61
C GLU A 148 18.04 -25.12 10.09
N SER A 149 17.60 -26.07 9.27
CA SER A 149 17.66 -25.98 7.81
C SER A 149 16.83 -24.81 7.26
N ILE A 150 15.75 -24.42 7.96
CA ILE A 150 14.90 -23.29 7.60
C ILE A 150 15.69 -22.00 7.68
N LEU A 151 16.42 -21.77 8.78
CA LEU A 151 17.23 -20.57 8.95
C LEU A 151 18.34 -20.47 7.90
N GLN A 152 18.97 -21.61 7.57
CA GLN A 152 19.97 -21.67 6.50
C GLN A 152 19.36 -21.34 5.13
N SER A 153 18.19 -21.91 4.82
CA SER A 153 17.48 -21.63 3.57
C SER A 153 17.05 -20.16 3.46
N LEU A 154 16.56 -19.57 4.56
CA LEU A 154 16.22 -18.15 4.61
C LEU A 154 17.47 -17.30 4.37
N SER A 155 18.59 -17.64 5.03
CA SER A 155 19.86 -16.92 4.89
C SER A 155 20.44 -16.99 3.49
N ALA A 156 20.23 -18.09 2.78
CA ALA A 156 20.63 -18.23 1.38
C ALA A 156 19.71 -17.46 0.42
N ALA A 157 18.44 -17.26 0.78
CA ALA A 157 17.46 -16.55 -0.03
C ALA A 157 17.44 -15.03 0.21
N ASP A 158 17.94 -14.57 1.37
CA ASP A 158 18.04 -13.16 1.67
C ASP A 158 19.11 -12.50 0.79
N VAL A 159 18.70 -11.46 0.06
CA VAL A 159 19.57 -10.66 -0.81
C VAL A 159 20.21 -9.49 -0.06
N SER A 160 19.87 -9.31 1.22
CA SER A 160 20.44 -8.28 2.08
C SER A 160 21.79 -8.70 2.68
N GLU A 161 22.57 -7.73 3.16
CA GLU A 161 23.80 -8.01 3.93
C GLU A 161 23.52 -8.27 5.43
N ALA A 162 22.26 -8.55 5.79
CA ALA A 162 21.87 -8.76 7.18
C ALA A 162 22.33 -10.14 7.69
N GLN A 163 22.78 -10.17 8.95
CA GLN A 163 22.95 -11.43 9.66
C GLN A 163 21.62 -11.86 10.27
N MET A 164 21.14 -13.03 9.88
CA MET A 164 19.96 -13.64 10.48
C MET A 164 20.34 -14.59 11.60
N MET A 165 19.62 -14.51 12.72
CA MET A 165 19.74 -15.42 13.85
C MET A 165 18.40 -15.54 14.57
N PRO A 166 18.15 -16.64 15.29
CA PRO A 166 16.96 -16.78 16.11
C PRO A 166 16.90 -15.69 17.19
N ALA A 167 15.70 -15.23 17.52
CA ALA A 167 15.51 -14.19 18.53
C ALA A 167 16.12 -14.56 19.89
N GLY A 168 16.05 -15.84 20.29
CA GLY A 168 16.67 -16.34 21.52
C GLY A 168 18.19 -16.11 21.54
N THR A 169 18.88 -16.47 20.45
CA THR A 169 20.33 -16.27 20.29
C THR A 169 20.69 -14.79 20.32
N PHE A 170 19.90 -13.94 19.65
CA PHE A 170 20.11 -12.49 19.70
C PHE A 170 19.98 -11.93 21.13
N MET A 171 18.95 -12.34 21.87
CA MET A 171 18.72 -11.89 23.24
C MET A 171 19.83 -12.34 24.19
N GLU A 172 20.32 -13.56 24.05
CA GLU A 172 21.46 -14.08 24.84
C GLU A 172 22.76 -13.32 24.54
N LEU A 173 23.05 -13.05 23.27
CA LEU A 173 24.23 -12.26 22.88
C LEU A 173 24.16 -10.81 23.37
N THR A 174 22.96 -10.23 23.38
CA THR A 174 22.74 -8.82 23.72
C THR A 174 22.63 -8.60 25.22
N TYR A 175 21.98 -9.51 25.94
CA TYR A 175 21.58 -9.34 27.35
C TYR A 175 22.05 -10.47 28.28
N GLY A 176 22.68 -11.52 27.77
CA GLY A 176 23.20 -12.62 28.58
C GLY A 176 24.38 -12.19 29.46
N ASP A 177 24.32 -12.55 30.74
CA ASP A 177 25.30 -12.18 31.77
C ASP A 177 26.65 -12.93 31.69
N GLY A 178 26.98 -13.57 30.57
CA GLY A 178 28.11 -14.50 30.48
C GLY A 178 29.13 -14.17 29.38
N VAL A 179 30.19 -13.44 29.73
CA VAL A 179 31.56 -13.40 29.13
C VAL A 179 31.74 -13.08 27.62
N ALA A 180 30.71 -13.14 26.77
CA ALA A 180 30.79 -12.88 25.32
C ALA A 180 30.44 -11.43 24.93
N SER A 181 29.76 -10.68 25.81
CA SER A 181 29.29 -9.31 25.56
C SER A 181 30.43 -8.28 25.36
N SER A 182 31.70 -8.66 25.50
CA SER A 182 32.82 -7.71 25.36
C SER A 182 33.32 -7.51 23.92
N ARG A 183 32.94 -8.37 22.95
CA ARG A 183 33.55 -8.34 21.60
C ARG A 183 32.64 -7.82 20.48
N MET A 184 31.32 -7.90 20.59
CA MET A 184 30.39 -7.36 19.58
C MET A 184 29.58 -6.13 20.06
N SER A 185 29.42 -5.94 21.37
CA SER A 185 28.53 -4.91 21.95
C SER A 185 29.08 -3.47 21.93
N ARG A 186 30.16 -3.18 21.21
CA ARG A 186 30.73 -1.81 21.12
C ARG A 186 30.29 -1.00 19.91
N ALA A 187 29.54 -1.60 18.98
CA ALA A 187 28.98 -0.89 17.84
C ALA A 187 27.45 -0.92 17.93
N THR A 188 26.87 0.15 18.48
CA THR A 188 25.54 0.76 18.22
C THR A 188 24.84 1.26 19.49
N SER A 189 24.74 2.59 19.56
CA SER A 189 23.69 3.41 20.19
C SER A 189 23.27 3.16 21.64
N ARG A 190 23.81 3.99 22.54
CA ARG A 190 23.22 4.34 23.84
C ARG A 190 22.01 5.27 23.71
N ALA A 191 20.92 4.80 23.13
CA ALA A 191 19.62 5.47 23.23
C ALA A 191 18.63 4.47 23.82
N THR A 192 18.60 4.38 25.16
CA THR A 192 17.58 3.63 25.88
C THR A 192 16.22 4.27 25.62
N THR A 193 15.36 3.62 24.84
CA THR A 193 13.95 3.98 24.76
C THR A 193 13.30 3.67 26.10
N PRO A 194 12.72 4.65 26.82
CA PRO A 194 12.11 4.39 28.11
C PRO A 194 10.83 3.55 27.91
N MET A 195 10.82 2.34 28.45
CA MET A 195 9.60 1.54 28.61
C MET A 195 8.71 2.24 29.64
N MET A 196 7.57 2.80 29.22
CA MET A 196 6.53 3.24 30.15
C MET A 196 5.93 2.01 30.83
N VAL A 197 6.40 1.70 32.04
CA VAL A 197 5.76 0.71 32.92
C VAL A 197 4.44 1.31 33.40
N ARG A 198 3.32 0.78 32.91
CA ARG A 198 1.99 1.13 33.39
C ARG A 198 1.79 0.46 34.75
N HIS A 199 2.02 1.20 35.84
CA HIS A 199 1.64 0.73 37.17
C HIS A 199 0.11 0.64 37.27
N TYR A 200 -0.42 -0.58 37.32
CA TYR A 200 -1.75 -0.80 37.88
C TYR A 200 -1.62 -0.74 39.40
N GLY A 201 -2.01 0.40 39.97
CA GLY A 201 -2.12 0.55 41.42
C GLY A 201 -3.28 -0.31 41.93
N THR A 202 -2.96 -1.37 42.66
CA THR A 202 -3.91 -2.10 43.49
C THR A 202 -4.24 -1.24 44.70
N THR A 203 -5.38 -0.54 44.68
CA THR A 203 -5.93 0.08 45.87
C THR A 203 -6.47 -1.01 46.79
N VAL A 204 -5.70 -1.33 47.84
CA VAL A 204 -6.20 -2.08 48.98
C VAL A 204 -7.05 -1.12 49.83
N SER A 205 -8.37 -1.32 49.82
CA SER A 205 -9.28 -0.72 50.79
C SER A 205 -9.07 -1.41 52.14
N ARG A 206 -8.78 -0.63 53.19
CA ARG A 206 -9.01 -1.02 54.58
C ARG A 206 -10.05 -0.07 55.18
N GLU A 207 -10.84 -0.67 56.06
CA GLU A 207 -12.00 -0.16 56.81
C GLU A 207 -11.83 1.23 57.41
#